data_AF-H2Z1D3-F1
#
_entry.id   AF-H2Z1D3-F1
#
_cell.length_a   1.000
_cell.length_b   1.000
_cell.length_c   1.000
_cell.angle_alpha   90.00
_cell.angle_beta   90.00
_cell.angle_gamma   90.00
#
_symmetry.space_group_name_H-M   'P 1'
#
loop_
_entity.id
_entity.type
_entity.pdbx_description
1 polymer ?
#
loop_
_entity_poly.entity_id
_entity_poly.type
_entity_poly.pdbx_seq_one_letter_code
_entity_poly.pdbx_strand_id
1 'polypeptide(L)'
;MLPRLLCEELCSLNPGQERLAFSVVWNITEEGKILSQWFGRSIIRSCTKFSYDHAQSFIDYPQRDFTHPESAPAENEFPEITGSFNLNEIKTKVYDLFKVSQNLRKQRMESGALRLDQVKLSYTLNSETGMPNGCFTYEYRKSNELIEEFMLLANMAVAHKLYKSIPTHAFLRSHPEPKEEMLQDFVSTCRAIGFDIDSSSSESLAESLRTAPGDDDLAKYRKQALFLLAIKPQQLATYICAGSVKDESKYHHYALNVPLYTHFTSPIRRYADLVVHRQLAAILGEQSDDQSMNLSPQELQVQAILCNERKSNAKQAQELSVDMFFNLLVNNYGPLESRGMVMNVLNRSFDVLSTEYGMTKRVYLEELPILAFKCEEKLIPNSNIKIYTLKIKWPLEGQEVPEVAQGTKLPAYDSTGPGIEQTIETFAMVDILLAKREPESVTSIRATLKRLDMKQQEEG
;
A
#
# COMPACT_ATOMS: atom_id res chain seq x y z
N MET A 1 -12.05 -14.58 11.04
CA MET A 1 -11.11 -15.32 11.91
C MET A 1 -11.86 -15.95 13.06
N LEU A 2 -12.65 -15.17 13.80
CA LEU A 2 -13.53 -15.63 14.87
C LEU A 2 -14.99 -15.69 14.37
N PRO A 3 -15.91 -16.36 15.08
CA PRO A 3 -17.35 -16.30 14.81
C PRO A 3 -17.90 -14.87 14.74
N ARG A 4 -18.96 -14.66 13.95
CA ARG A 4 -19.61 -13.34 13.77
C ARG A 4 -20.03 -12.72 15.10
N LEU A 5 -20.60 -13.52 16.01
CA LEU A 5 -20.96 -13.08 17.36
C LEU A 5 -19.81 -12.41 18.13
N LEU A 6 -18.59 -12.97 18.03
CA LEU A 6 -17.41 -12.34 18.64
C LEU A 6 -16.95 -11.11 17.86
N CYS A 7 -16.94 -11.19 16.53
CA CYS A 7 -16.37 -10.13 15.68
C CYS A 7 -17.23 -8.86 15.64
N GLU A 8 -18.55 -9.02 15.54
CA GLU A 8 -19.50 -7.94 15.23
C GLU A 8 -20.20 -7.43 16.49
N GLU A 9 -20.38 -8.29 17.50
CA GLU A 9 -21.14 -7.95 18.70
C GLU A 9 -20.25 -7.86 19.95
N LEU A 10 -19.70 -8.99 20.43
CA LEU A 10 -19.13 -9.07 21.77
C LEU A 10 -17.77 -8.37 21.92
N CYS A 11 -16.85 -8.56 20.96
CA CYS A 11 -15.53 -7.93 21.02
C CYS A 11 -15.46 -6.60 20.25
N SER A 12 -16.43 -6.33 19.37
CA SER A 12 -16.51 -5.05 18.66
C SER A 12 -16.80 -3.91 19.65
N LEU A 13 -16.06 -2.82 19.53
CA LEU A 13 -16.19 -1.63 20.37
C LEU A 13 -17.37 -0.75 19.90
N ASN A 14 -18.57 -1.34 19.88
CA ASN A 14 -19.79 -0.69 19.41
C ASN A 14 -20.19 0.48 20.32
N PRO A 15 -20.71 1.58 19.74
CA PRO A 15 -21.07 2.77 20.52
C PRO A 15 -22.22 2.49 21.50
N GLY A 16 -22.23 3.23 22.61
CA GLY A 16 -23.29 3.17 23.61
C GLY A 16 -23.28 1.92 24.50
N GLN A 17 -22.35 0.98 24.31
CA GLN A 17 -22.29 -0.28 25.06
C GLN A 17 -20.99 -0.40 25.86
N GLU A 18 -21.06 -0.97 27.06
CA GLU A 18 -19.87 -1.32 27.83
C GLU A 18 -19.12 -2.47 27.15
N ARG A 19 -17.81 -2.32 27.05
CA ARG A 19 -16.92 -3.25 26.37
C ARG A 19 -15.63 -3.43 27.16
N LEU A 20 -15.22 -4.69 27.30
CA LEU A 20 -13.90 -5.03 27.81
C LEU A 20 -12.84 -4.63 26.77
N ALA A 21 -11.76 -4.02 27.24
CA ALA A 21 -10.65 -3.62 26.41
C ALA A 21 -9.31 -3.94 27.08
N PHE A 22 -8.26 -4.00 26.27
CA PHE A 22 -6.88 -3.98 26.76
C PHE A 22 -6.29 -2.63 26.34
N SER A 23 -6.08 -1.76 27.32
CA SER A 23 -5.69 -0.38 27.09
C SER A 23 -4.20 -0.17 27.25
N VAL A 24 -3.67 0.70 26.38
CA VAL A 24 -2.38 1.37 26.58
C VAL A 24 -2.68 2.85 26.73
N VAL A 25 -2.20 3.44 27.82
CA VAL A 25 -2.46 4.84 28.17
C VAL A 25 -1.12 5.54 28.34
N TRP A 26 -0.99 6.70 27.72
CA TRP A 26 0.22 7.53 27.81
C TRP A 26 -0.11 8.89 28.39
N ASN A 27 0.82 9.43 29.16
CA ASN A 27 0.97 10.86 29.29
C ASN A 27 2.00 11.30 28.25
N ILE A 28 1.58 12.11 27.28
CA ILE A 28 2.37 12.47 26.10
C ILE A 28 2.35 13.99 25.91
N THR A 29 3.49 14.58 25.54
CA THR A 29 3.56 16.01 25.22
C THR A 29 2.97 16.29 23.83
N GLU A 30 2.73 17.56 23.50
CA GLU A 30 2.26 17.94 22.16
C GLU A 30 3.25 17.54 21.06
N GLU A 31 4.55 17.53 21.36
CA GLU A 31 5.62 17.08 20.47
C GLU A 31 5.67 15.55 20.32
N GLY A 32 4.84 14.79 21.03
CA GLY A 32 4.83 13.33 20.94
C GLY A 32 5.81 12.62 21.88
N LYS A 33 6.43 13.32 22.84
CA LYS A 33 7.33 12.69 23.82
C LYS A 33 6.51 11.98 24.91
N ILE A 34 6.75 10.69 25.11
CA ILE A 34 6.11 9.91 26.18
C ILE A 34 6.75 10.28 27.53
N LEU A 35 5.94 10.77 28.46
CA LEU A 35 6.32 11.08 29.84
C LEU A 35 6.09 9.89 30.77
N SER A 36 4.96 9.21 30.61
CA SER A 36 4.64 7.99 31.34
C SER A 36 3.74 7.09 30.52
N GLN A 37 3.72 5.81 30.88
CA GLN A 37 2.97 4.79 30.19
C GLN A 37 2.37 3.78 31.15
N TRP A 38 1.13 3.39 30.88
CA TRP A 38 0.39 2.36 31.60
C TRP A 38 -0.22 1.34 30.63
N PHE A 39 -0.26 0.07 31.07
CA PHE A 39 -0.92 -1.03 30.37
C PHE A 39 -1.86 -1.72 31.36
N GLY A 40 -3.03 -2.14 30.89
CA GLY A 40 -3.91 -2.99 31.67
C GLY A 40 -5.25 -3.24 31.00
N ARG A 41 -5.98 -4.23 31.51
CA ARG A 41 -7.38 -4.43 31.13
C ARG A 41 -8.27 -3.31 31.66
N SER A 42 -9.24 -2.93 30.86
CA SER A 42 -10.15 -1.82 31.15
C SER A 42 -11.56 -2.15 30.68
N ILE A 43 -12.51 -1.31 31.12
CA ILE A 43 -13.88 -1.28 30.60
C ILE A 43 -14.06 0.09 29.98
N ILE A 44 -14.54 0.14 28.73
CA ILE A 44 -14.83 1.37 28.02
C ILE A 44 -16.28 1.38 27.54
N ARG A 45 -16.80 2.57 27.24
CA ARG A 45 -18.06 2.77 26.56
C ARG A 45 -17.83 3.80 25.45
N SER A 46 -17.70 3.34 24.21
CA SER A 46 -17.48 4.26 23.09
C SER A 46 -18.70 5.16 22.94
N CYS A 47 -18.50 6.48 22.89
CA CYS A 47 -19.61 7.42 22.76
C CYS A 47 -20.18 7.43 21.34
N THR A 48 -19.38 7.15 20.31
CA THR A 48 -19.82 7.18 18.91
C THR A 48 -18.91 6.34 18.02
N LYS A 49 -19.28 6.18 16.74
CA LYS A 49 -18.52 5.42 15.73
C LYS A 49 -18.32 6.28 14.48
N PHE A 50 -17.21 7.00 14.43
CA PHE A 50 -16.86 7.82 13.27
C PHE A 50 -16.28 7.03 12.11
N SER A 51 -16.57 7.47 10.89
CA SER A 51 -15.82 7.13 9.69
C SER A 51 -14.55 7.99 9.62
N TYR A 52 -13.64 7.65 8.70
CA TYR A 52 -12.49 8.51 8.42
C TYR A 52 -12.89 9.88 7.88
N ASP A 53 -14.01 9.99 7.15
CA ASP A 53 -14.50 11.26 6.62
C ASP A 53 -15.05 12.18 7.71
N HIS A 54 -15.73 11.62 8.73
CA HIS A 54 -16.13 12.39 9.91
C HIS A 54 -14.92 12.98 10.63
N ALA A 55 -13.89 12.16 10.89
CA ALA A 55 -12.65 12.63 11.52
C ALA A 55 -11.90 13.63 10.63
N GLN A 56 -11.91 13.42 9.31
CA GLN A 56 -11.27 14.32 8.34
C GLN A 56 -11.94 15.71 8.35
N SER A 57 -13.27 15.76 8.45
CA SER A 57 -13.99 17.03 8.52
C SER A 57 -13.62 17.88 9.75
N PHE A 58 -13.32 17.26 10.89
CA PHE A 58 -12.81 17.97 12.07
C PHE A 58 -11.41 18.55 11.85
N ILE A 59 -10.57 17.83 11.10
CA ILE A 59 -9.20 18.24 10.78
C ILE A 59 -9.20 19.40 9.80
N ASP A 60 -10.08 19.36 8.78
CA ASP A 60 -10.14 20.38 7.73
C ASP A 60 -10.84 21.66 8.19
N TYR A 61 -11.78 21.57 9.14
CA TYR A 61 -12.56 22.70 9.64
C TYR A 61 -12.49 22.85 11.18
N PRO A 62 -11.30 23.09 11.78
CA PRO A 62 -11.14 23.10 13.24
C PRO A 62 -11.93 24.21 13.93
N GLN A 63 -12.06 25.37 13.28
CA GLN A 63 -12.76 26.55 13.83
C GLN A 63 -14.28 26.49 13.68
N ARG A 64 -14.80 25.49 12.98
CA ARG A 64 -16.21 25.41 12.68
C ARG A 64 -17.00 24.86 13.86
N ASP A 65 -18.18 25.41 14.07
CA ASP A 65 -19.16 24.90 15.03
C ASP A 65 -20.03 23.82 14.37
N PHE A 66 -19.97 22.60 14.89
CA PHE A 66 -20.71 21.45 14.37
C PHE A 66 -22.02 21.18 15.11
N THR A 67 -22.44 22.04 16.05
CA THR A 67 -23.71 21.88 16.79
C THR A 67 -24.94 22.26 15.96
N HIS A 68 -24.77 23.07 14.92
CA HIS A 68 -25.85 23.49 14.04
C HIS A 68 -25.82 22.71 12.71
N PRO A 69 -26.87 21.93 12.36
CA PRO A 69 -26.92 21.13 11.14
C PRO A 69 -26.73 21.95 9.86
N GLU A 70 -27.19 23.21 9.86
CA GLU A 70 -27.06 24.14 8.73
C GLU A 70 -25.62 24.57 8.44
N SER A 71 -24.71 24.41 9.42
CA SER A 71 -23.29 24.63 9.17
C SER A 71 -22.70 23.43 8.42
N ALA A 72 -23.21 22.20 8.66
CA ALA A 72 -23.02 20.93 7.94
C ALA A 72 -22.45 21.02 6.50
N PRO A 73 -21.31 20.43 6.04
CA PRO A 73 -21.30 20.11 4.61
C PRO A 73 -22.47 19.13 4.40
N ALA A 74 -23.34 19.40 3.43
CA ALA A 74 -24.57 18.64 3.20
C ALA A 74 -24.36 17.13 2.95
N GLU A 75 -23.11 16.68 2.82
CA GLU A 75 -22.71 15.33 2.43
C GLU A 75 -22.33 14.40 3.60
N ASN A 76 -22.12 14.89 4.83
CA ASN A 76 -21.69 14.05 5.96
C ASN A 76 -22.59 14.23 7.20
N GLU A 77 -23.67 13.45 7.29
CA GLU A 77 -24.43 13.31 8.53
C GLU A 77 -23.57 12.61 9.59
N PHE A 78 -23.31 13.30 10.71
CA PHE A 78 -22.57 12.71 11.82
C PHE A 78 -23.39 11.63 12.52
N PRO A 79 -22.75 10.52 12.95
CA PRO A 79 -23.43 9.45 13.66
C PRO A 79 -23.90 9.91 15.04
N GLU A 80 -24.88 9.19 15.58
CA GLU A 80 -25.40 9.43 16.93
C GLU A 80 -24.27 9.41 17.98
N ILE A 81 -24.37 10.33 18.93
CA ILE A 81 -23.45 10.45 20.07
C ILE A 81 -24.20 10.01 21.32
N THR A 82 -23.69 8.97 21.96
CA THR A 82 -24.23 8.43 23.20
C THR A 82 -23.53 9.04 24.40
N GLY A 83 -24.28 9.21 25.50
CA GLY A 83 -23.78 9.81 26.75
C GLY A 83 -23.87 11.35 26.75
N SER A 84 -23.20 11.98 27.71
CA SER A 84 -23.27 13.44 27.94
C SER A 84 -22.20 14.22 27.15
N PHE A 85 -21.80 13.72 25.98
CA PHE A 85 -20.78 14.37 25.15
C PHE A 85 -21.44 15.15 24.02
N ASN A 86 -20.89 16.32 23.68
CA ASN A 86 -21.29 17.03 22.47
C ASN A 86 -20.23 16.92 21.37
N LEU A 87 -20.65 17.20 20.13
CA LEU A 87 -19.81 17.02 18.94
C LEU A 87 -18.58 17.94 18.95
N ASN A 88 -18.69 19.17 19.46
CA ASN A 88 -17.58 20.12 19.52
C ASN A 88 -16.49 19.71 20.52
N GLU A 89 -16.88 19.14 21.66
CA GLU A 89 -15.93 18.56 22.63
C GLU A 89 -15.15 17.41 22.00
N ILE A 90 -15.83 16.51 21.29
CA ILE A 90 -15.19 15.38 20.62
C ILE A 90 -14.30 15.86 19.47
N LYS A 91 -14.75 16.82 18.67
CA LYS A 91 -13.94 17.49 17.63
C LYS A 91 -12.63 18.01 18.20
N THR A 92 -12.69 18.75 19.31
CA THR A 92 -11.51 19.33 19.95
C THR A 92 -10.51 18.23 20.32
N LYS A 93 -10.98 17.14 20.94
CA LYS A 93 -10.15 15.98 21.28
C LYS A 93 -9.54 15.30 20.05
N VAL A 94 -10.32 15.10 18.99
CA VAL A 94 -9.81 14.51 17.73
C VAL A 94 -8.74 15.43 17.11
N TYR A 95 -8.95 16.73 17.14
CA TYR A 95 -8.00 17.71 16.61
C TYR A 95 -6.71 17.77 17.44
N ASP A 96 -6.79 17.64 18.76
CA ASP A 96 -5.61 17.54 19.62
C ASP A 96 -4.81 16.27 19.35
N LEU A 97 -5.50 15.12 19.21
CA LEU A 97 -4.88 13.86 18.79
C LEU A 97 -4.23 13.98 17.42
N PHE A 98 -4.87 14.69 16.48
CA PHE A 98 -4.33 14.95 15.16
C PHE A 98 -2.99 15.73 15.23
N LYS A 99 -2.92 16.81 16.02
CA LYS A 99 -1.66 17.58 16.20
C LYS A 99 -0.53 16.69 16.71
N VAL A 100 -0.81 15.89 17.74
CA VAL A 100 0.17 14.94 18.30
C VAL A 100 0.59 13.91 17.26
N SER A 101 -0.35 13.34 16.50
CA SER A 101 -0.03 12.36 15.45
C SER A 101 0.87 12.94 14.35
N GLN A 102 0.70 14.21 13.98
CA GLN A 102 1.54 14.83 12.95
C GLN A 102 2.98 15.01 13.45
N ASN A 103 3.17 15.33 14.73
CA ASN A 103 4.50 15.39 15.33
C ASN A 103 5.15 14.01 15.43
N LEU A 104 4.41 12.98 15.85
CA LEU A 104 4.87 11.59 15.87
C LEU A 104 5.28 11.11 14.47
N ARG A 105 4.45 11.41 13.46
CA ARG A 105 4.72 11.07 12.07
C ARG A 105 5.99 11.75 11.56
N LYS A 106 6.12 13.05 11.81
CA LYS A 106 7.30 13.83 11.41
C LYS A 106 8.57 13.21 11.99
N GLN A 107 8.59 12.94 13.29
CA GLN A 107 9.73 12.29 13.95
C GLN A 107 10.04 10.92 13.35
N ARG A 108 9.03 10.11 13.04
CA ARG A 108 9.20 8.80 12.43
C ARG A 108 9.77 8.87 11.02
N MET A 109 9.37 9.86 10.24
CA MET A 109 9.95 10.09 8.91
C MET A 109 11.40 10.59 9.02
N GLU A 110 11.67 11.52 9.93
CA GLU A 110 13.02 12.02 10.23
C GLU A 110 13.93 10.94 10.80
N SER A 111 13.38 9.94 11.48
CA SER A 111 14.13 8.76 11.93
C SER A 111 14.27 7.70 10.83
N GLY A 112 14.03 8.00 9.56
CA GLY A 112 14.31 7.11 8.45
C GLY A 112 13.30 6.00 8.18
N ALA A 113 12.03 6.18 8.57
CA ALA A 113 10.97 5.25 8.18
C ALA A 113 10.67 5.34 6.69
N LEU A 114 10.64 4.17 6.04
CA LEU A 114 10.37 4.01 4.62
C LEU A 114 8.90 3.64 4.39
N ARG A 115 8.20 4.47 3.62
CA ARG A 115 6.80 4.23 3.25
C ARG A 115 6.63 4.07 1.74
N LEU A 116 6.46 2.83 1.31
CA LEU A 116 6.25 2.44 -0.10
C LEU A 116 4.77 2.08 -0.33
N ASP A 117 3.93 3.10 -0.40
CA ASP A 117 2.50 2.88 -0.66
C ASP A 117 2.22 2.57 -2.11
N GLN A 118 1.36 1.58 -2.33
CA GLN A 118 0.76 1.33 -3.62
C GLN A 118 -0.62 1.95 -3.69
N VAL A 119 -1.01 2.37 -4.90
CA VAL A 119 -2.38 2.78 -5.19
C VAL A 119 -3.29 1.57 -4.97
N LYS A 120 -4.34 1.75 -4.16
CA LYS A 120 -5.33 0.70 -3.90
C LYS A 120 -6.63 1.05 -4.59
N LEU A 121 -7.13 0.13 -5.39
CA LEU A 121 -8.43 0.28 -6.03
C LEU A 121 -9.54 -0.16 -5.08
N SER A 122 -10.61 0.62 -5.01
CA SER A 122 -11.85 0.31 -4.29
C SER A 122 -13.01 0.29 -5.28
N TYR A 123 -14.08 -0.45 -4.94
CA TYR A 123 -15.22 -0.65 -5.82
C TYR A 123 -16.50 -0.17 -5.16
N THR A 124 -17.36 0.45 -5.97
CA THR A 124 -18.76 0.67 -5.60
C THR A 124 -19.57 -0.50 -6.14
N LEU A 125 -20.17 -1.28 -5.24
CA LEU A 125 -20.95 -2.46 -5.60
C LEU A 125 -22.44 -2.13 -5.65
N ASN A 126 -23.14 -2.71 -6.61
CA ASN A 126 -24.59 -2.74 -6.63
C ASN A 126 -25.10 -3.58 -5.44
N SER A 127 -25.95 -2.99 -4.60
CA SER A 127 -26.46 -3.65 -3.38
C SER A 127 -27.36 -4.87 -3.65
N GLU A 128 -27.99 -4.94 -4.82
CA GLU A 128 -28.89 -6.04 -5.20
C GLU A 128 -28.14 -7.16 -5.93
N THR A 129 -27.30 -6.81 -6.90
CA THR A 129 -26.63 -7.79 -7.76
C THR A 129 -25.25 -8.19 -7.28
N GLY A 130 -24.62 -7.40 -6.41
CA GLY A 130 -23.23 -7.57 -5.97
C GLY A 130 -22.18 -7.23 -7.03
N MET A 131 -22.59 -6.77 -8.22
CA MET A 131 -21.68 -6.43 -9.31
C MET A 131 -21.02 -5.06 -9.11
N PRO A 132 -19.76 -4.85 -9.57
CA PRO A 132 -19.12 -3.55 -9.49
C PRO A 132 -19.76 -2.58 -10.49
N ASN A 133 -20.26 -1.43 -9.99
CA ASN A 133 -20.77 -0.33 -10.80
C ASN A 133 -19.68 0.67 -11.21
N GLY A 134 -18.57 0.67 -10.47
CA GLY A 134 -17.46 1.58 -10.67
C GLY A 134 -16.29 1.26 -9.75
N CYS A 135 -15.17 1.91 -10.00
CA CYS A 135 -14.00 1.83 -9.14
C CYS A 135 -13.38 3.22 -8.94
N PHE A 136 -12.66 3.38 -7.84
CA PHE A 136 -11.97 4.60 -7.48
C PHE A 136 -10.70 4.29 -6.70
N THR A 137 -9.73 5.19 -6.72
CA THR A 137 -8.52 5.04 -5.92
C THR A 137 -8.82 5.38 -4.47
N TYR A 138 -8.45 4.47 -3.55
CA TYR A 138 -8.61 4.72 -2.12
C TYR A 138 -7.64 5.82 -1.68
N GLU A 139 -8.20 6.95 -1.29
CA GLU A 139 -7.42 8.07 -0.79
C GLU A 139 -6.99 7.85 0.66
N TYR A 140 -5.69 7.88 0.89
CA TYR A 140 -5.12 7.88 2.23
C TYR A 140 -5.07 9.32 2.75
N ARG A 141 -5.91 9.64 3.74
CA ARG A 141 -6.10 11.00 4.26
C ARG A 141 -5.43 11.21 5.62
N LYS A 142 -5.43 12.45 6.09
CA LYS A 142 -4.89 12.87 7.39
C LYS A 142 -5.56 12.14 8.57
N SER A 143 -6.84 11.82 8.45
CA SER A 143 -7.53 11.01 9.46
C SER A 143 -7.03 9.56 9.51
N ASN A 144 -6.55 9.00 8.40
CA ASN A 144 -5.87 7.69 8.40
C ASN A 144 -4.51 7.77 9.10
N GLU A 145 -3.73 8.81 8.81
CA GLU A 145 -2.44 9.08 9.47
C GLU A 145 -2.60 9.15 10.99
N LEU A 146 -3.62 9.86 11.46
CA LEU A 146 -3.92 9.98 12.89
C LEU A 146 -3.98 8.60 13.56
N ILE A 147 -4.80 7.70 13.03
CA ILE A 147 -4.97 6.36 13.60
C ILE A 147 -3.69 5.53 13.42
N GLU A 148 -3.01 5.64 12.27
CA GLU A 148 -1.75 4.93 12.00
C GLU A 148 -0.72 5.17 13.10
N GLU A 149 -0.44 6.44 13.45
CA GLU A 149 0.63 6.76 14.41
C GLU A 149 0.35 6.24 15.82
N PHE A 150 -0.88 6.37 16.32
CA PHE A 150 -1.22 5.83 17.65
C PHE A 150 -1.23 4.30 17.67
N MET A 151 -1.60 3.64 16.57
CA MET A 151 -1.54 2.19 16.46
C MET A 151 -0.09 1.70 16.40
N LEU A 152 0.79 2.40 15.68
CA LEU A 152 2.22 2.11 15.68
C LEU A 152 2.81 2.30 17.07
N LEU A 153 2.48 3.41 17.75
CA LEU A 153 2.94 3.69 19.11
C LEU A 153 2.52 2.59 20.11
N ALA A 154 1.26 2.14 20.04
CA ALA A 154 0.76 1.02 20.83
C ALA A 154 1.56 -0.26 20.57
N ASN A 155 1.73 -0.61 19.30
CA ASN A 155 2.43 -1.83 18.88
C ASN A 155 3.90 -1.83 19.33
N MET A 156 4.62 -0.72 19.13
CA MET A 156 6.02 -0.57 19.56
C MET A 156 6.13 -0.69 21.08
N ALA A 157 5.28 0.01 21.82
CA ALA A 157 5.39 0.03 23.26
C ALA A 157 5.05 -1.33 23.90
N VAL A 158 4.09 -2.06 23.32
CA VAL A 158 3.83 -3.47 23.71
C VAL A 158 5.02 -4.36 23.35
N ALA A 159 5.63 -4.22 22.17
CA ALA A 159 6.81 -4.99 21.77
C ALA A 159 7.96 -4.81 22.78
N HIS A 160 8.26 -3.56 23.17
CA HIS A 160 9.26 -3.26 24.20
C HIS A 160 8.88 -3.87 25.56
N LYS A 161 7.62 -3.78 25.97
CA LYS A 161 7.14 -4.36 27.24
C LYS A 161 7.28 -5.89 27.26
N LEU A 162 6.93 -6.55 26.16
CA LEU A 162 7.10 -8.00 26.00
C LEU A 162 8.58 -8.38 26.11
N TYR A 163 9.42 -7.85 25.22
CA TYR A 163 10.82 -8.24 25.15
C TYR A 163 11.59 -7.95 26.45
N LYS A 164 11.31 -6.81 27.12
CA LYS A 164 11.89 -6.51 28.43
C LYS A 164 11.50 -7.51 29.52
N SER A 165 10.29 -8.07 29.46
CA SER A 165 9.76 -8.93 30.53
C SER A 165 9.97 -10.42 30.27
N ILE A 166 9.97 -10.83 28.99
CA ILE A 166 10.12 -12.22 28.53
C ILE A 166 11.00 -12.30 27.27
N PRO A 167 12.29 -11.96 27.35
CA PRO A 167 13.16 -11.80 26.17
C PRO A 167 13.25 -13.06 25.31
N THR A 168 13.09 -14.25 25.88
CA THR A 168 13.14 -15.53 25.16
C THR A 168 11.81 -15.95 24.52
N HIS A 169 10.69 -15.38 24.95
CA HIS A 169 9.35 -15.78 24.49
C HIS A 169 8.61 -14.66 23.76
N ALA A 170 9.12 -13.43 23.75
CA ALA A 170 8.46 -12.29 23.14
C ALA A 170 8.05 -12.57 21.68
N PHE A 171 6.76 -12.47 21.40
CA PHE A 171 6.20 -12.62 20.06
C PHE A 171 6.29 -11.28 19.33
N LEU A 172 7.22 -11.21 18.37
CA LEU A 172 7.59 -9.99 17.67
C LEU A 172 7.27 -10.10 16.18
N ARG A 173 7.43 -8.97 15.49
CA ARG A 173 7.33 -8.87 14.05
C ARG A 173 8.49 -8.03 13.52
N SER A 174 9.40 -8.66 12.81
CA SER A 174 10.56 -8.01 12.20
C SER A 174 10.37 -7.81 10.69
N HIS A 175 11.22 -6.97 10.10
CA HIS A 175 11.25 -6.73 8.67
C HIS A 175 12.72 -6.70 8.23
N PRO A 176 13.19 -7.77 7.54
CA PRO A 176 14.56 -7.82 7.06
C PRO A 176 14.88 -6.70 6.07
N GLU A 177 16.19 -6.42 5.90
CA GLU A 177 16.69 -5.55 4.85
C GLU A 177 16.32 -6.07 3.45
N PRO A 178 16.29 -5.21 2.42
CA PRO A 178 16.07 -5.63 1.04
C PRO A 178 17.13 -6.62 0.55
N LYS A 179 16.84 -7.35 -0.52
CA LYS A 179 17.82 -8.20 -1.20
C LYS A 179 18.83 -7.32 -1.93
N GLU A 180 20.08 -7.35 -1.46
CA GLU A 180 21.15 -6.47 -1.93
C GLU A 180 21.32 -6.45 -3.46
N GLU A 181 21.44 -7.63 -4.09
CA GLU A 181 21.59 -7.74 -5.54
C GLU A 181 20.46 -7.05 -6.31
N MET A 182 19.21 -7.28 -5.89
CA MET A 182 18.03 -6.65 -6.51
C MET A 182 17.95 -5.14 -6.23
N LEU A 183 18.44 -4.70 -5.08
CA LEU A 183 18.48 -3.28 -4.71
C LEU A 183 19.50 -2.53 -5.56
N GLN A 184 20.69 -3.10 -5.77
CA GLN A 184 21.72 -2.56 -6.65
C GLN A 184 21.24 -2.51 -8.12
N ASP A 185 20.49 -3.52 -8.55
CA ASP A 185 19.86 -3.51 -9.87
C ASP A 185 18.86 -2.37 -10.03
N PHE A 186 18.02 -2.15 -9.00
CA PHE A 186 17.08 -1.03 -8.96
C PHE A 186 17.80 0.32 -9.05
N VAL A 187 18.83 0.54 -8.22
CA VAL A 187 19.62 1.79 -8.23
C VAL A 187 20.29 2.03 -9.58
N SER A 188 20.90 0.99 -10.16
CA SER A 188 21.55 1.08 -11.47
C SER A 188 20.55 1.44 -12.57
N THR A 189 19.36 0.85 -12.53
CA THR A 189 18.26 1.16 -13.45
C THR A 189 17.82 2.61 -13.31
N CYS A 190 17.58 3.08 -12.08
CA CYS A 190 17.22 4.46 -11.79
C CYS A 190 18.26 5.47 -12.29
N ARG A 191 19.56 5.20 -12.05
CA ARG A 191 20.65 6.07 -12.49
C ARG A 191 20.69 6.22 -14.01
N ALA A 192 20.51 5.12 -14.73
CA ALA A 192 20.58 5.13 -16.18
C ALA A 192 19.38 5.80 -16.88
N ILE A 193 18.25 5.92 -16.18
CA ILE A 193 17.08 6.70 -16.63
C ILE A 193 17.04 8.11 -16.00
N GLY A 194 18.11 8.53 -15.30
CA GLY A 194 18.31 9.91 -14.84
C GLY A 194 17.95 10.21 -13.38
N PHE A 195 17.63 9.20 -12.55
CA PHE A 195 17.38 9.39 -11.12
C PHE A 195 18.57 8.90 -10.29
N ASP A 196 19.13 9.78 -9.47
CA ASP A 196 20.11 9.38 -8.47
C ASP A 196 19.37 8.91 -7.21
N ILE A 197 19.56 7.64 -6.86
CA ILE A 197 18.93 7.01 -5.70
C ILE A 197 20.03 6.51 -4.77
N ASP A 198 20.05 7.04 -3.55
CA ASP A 198 20.85 6.50 -2.47
C ASP A 198 20.07 5.38 -1.77
N SER A 199 20.70 4.22 -1.63
CA SER A 199 20.11 3.02 -1.00
C SER A 199 20.91 2.53 0.20
N SER A 200 21.87 3.33 0.71
CA SER A 200 22.75 2.93 1.82
C SER A 200 22.01 2.66 3.14
N SER A 201 20.80 3.22 3.30
CA SER A 201 19.94 3.01 4.46
C SER A 201 18.46 3.20 4.09
N SER A 202 17.55 2.79 4.98
CA SER A 202 16.12 3.07 4.80
C SER A 202 15.81 4.56 4.73
N GLU A 203 16.58 5.38 5.45
CA GLU A 203 16.48 6.84 5.49
C GLU A 203 16.91 7.46 4.16
N SER A 204 18.13 7.14 3.68
CA SER A 204 18.65 7.59 2.39
C SER A 204 17.73 7.21 1.24
N LEU A 205 17.19 5.99 1.28
CA LEU A 205 16.25 5.49 0.27
C LEU A 205 14.93 6.24 0.32
N ALA A 206 14.37 6.47 1.52
CA ALA A 206 13.13 7.23 1.67
C ALA A 206 13.28 8.66 1.16
N GLU A 207 14.41 9.31 1.48
CA GLU A 207 14.71 10.67 1.05
C GLU A 207 14.91 10.76 -0.47
N SER A 208 15.66 9.84 -1.04
CA SER A 208 15.87 9.77 -2.50
C SER A 208 14.55 9.55 -3.24
N LEU A 209 13.71 8.62 -2.78
CA LEU A 209 12.40 8.36 -3.39
C LEU A 209 11.40 9.52 -3.22
N ARG A 210 11.64 10.41 -2.27
CA ARG A 210 10.82 11.62 -2.04
C ARG A 210 11.20 12.75 -3.00
N THR A 211 12.50 12.90 -3.31
CA THR A 211 13.05 14.03 -4.05
C THR A 211 13.29 13.72 -5.54
N ALA A 212 13.72 12.49 -5.86
CA ALA A 212 14.01 12.05 -7.21
C ALA A 212 12.86 12.27 -8.22
N PRO A 213 11.56 12.06 -7.88
CA PRO A 213 10.49 12.24 -8.86
C PRO A 213 10.36 13.65 -9.45
N GLY A 214 10.99 14.69 -8.88
CA GLY A 214 10.81 16.08 -9.30
C GLY A 214 9.51 16.71 -8.78
N ASP A 215 9.11 17.85 -9.36
CA ASP A 215 7.97 18.67 -8.92
C ASP A 215 6.99 19.08 -10.03
N ASP A 216 7.18 18.56 -11.25
CA ASP A 216 6.23 18.76 -12.37
C ASP A 216 4.93 17.93 -12.23
N ASP A 217 4.00 18.12 -13.17
CA ASP A 217 2.70 17.42 -13.19
C ASP A 217 2.84 15.88 -13.31
N LEU A 218 3.97 15.37 -13.81
CA LEU A 218 4.26 13.96 -13.96
C LEU A 218 4.97 13.36 -12.73
N ALA A 219 5.50 14.19 -11.82
CA ALA A 219 6.23 13.76 -10.64
C ALA A 219 5.44 12.78 -9.77
N LYS A 220 4.11 13.00 -9.64
CA LYS A 220 3.21 12.10 -8.92
C LYS A 220 3.27 10.67 -9.47
N TYR A 221 3.27 10.52 -10.78
CA TYR A 221 3.26 9.23 -11.45
C TYR A 221 4.66 8.59 -11.43
N ARG A 222 5.72 9.39 -11.62
CA ARG A 222 7.11 8.93 -11.45
C ARG A 222 7.36 8.41 -10.03
N LYS A 223 6.81 9.08 -9.03
CA LYS A 223 6.87 8.61 -7.63
C LYS A 223 6.19 7.26 -7.45
N GLN A 224 4.99 7.08 -7.99
CA GLN A 224 4.28 5.79 -7.92
C GLN A 224 5.07 4.68 -8.63
N ALA A 225 5.63 4.99 -9.78
CA ALA A 225 6.47 4.09 -10.56
C ALA A 225 7.74 3.67 -9.78
N LEU A 226 8.49 4.64 -9.26
CA LEU A 226 9.66 4.42 -8.43
C LEU A 226 9.32 3.59 -7.18
N PHE A 227 8.18 3.84 -6.54
CA PHE A 227 7.72 3.06 -5.39
C PHE A 227 7.48 1.59 -5.77
N LEU A 228 6.81 1.31 -6.89
CA LEU A 228 6.59 -0.06 -7.36
C LEU A 228 7.89 -0.79 -7.69
N LEU A 229 8.87 -0.09 -8.26
CA LEU A 229 10.20 -0.65 -8.52
C LEU A 229 10.95 -0.91 -7.22
N ALA A 230 10.93 0.04 -6.28
CA ALA A 230 11.60 -0.06 -4.98
C ALA A 230 11.00 -1.12 -4.05
N ILE A 231 9.77 -1.59 -4.32
CA ILE A 231 9.14 -2.71 -3.60
C ILE A 231 9.74 -4.06 -4.00
N LYS A 232 10.20 -4.24 -5.25
CA LYS A 232 10.68 -5.55 -5.74
C LYS A 232 11.87 -6.12 -4.93
N PRO A 233 12.86 -5.31 -4.50
CA PRO A 233 13.94 -5.79 -3.66
C PRO A 233 13.53 -6.05 -2.20
N GLN A 234 12.39 -5.51 -1.73
CA GLN A 234 11.98 -5.61 -0.33
C GLN A 234 11.62 -7.04 0.04
N GLN A 235 11.88 -7.39 1.30
CA GLN A 235 11.47 -8.68 1.86
C GLN A 235 10.11 -8.55 2.56
N LEU A 236 9.44 -9.68 2.81
CA LEU A 236 8.21 -9.66 3.59
C LEU A 236 8.53 -9.56 5.08
N ALA A 237 7.84 -8.67 5.79
CA ALA A 237 7.92 -8.59 7.24
C ALA A 237 7.24 -9.80 7.92
N THR A 238 7.96 -10.51 8.78
CA THR A 238 7.60 -11.79 9.37
C THR A 238 7.42 -11.71 10.89
N TYR A 239 6.51 -12.51 11.43
CA TYR A 239 6.43 -12.79 12.86
C TYR A 239 7.56 -13.75 13.26
N ILE A 240 8.10 -13.53 14.45
CA ILE A 240 9.14 -14.35 15.07
C ILE A 240 8.89 -14.50 16.57
N CYS A 241 9.39 -15.59 17.15
CA CYS A 241 9.61 -15.71 18.59
C CYS A 241 11.07 -15.31 18.87
N ALA A 242 11.28 -14.34 19.77
CA ALA A 242 12.61 -13.80 20.04
C ALA A 242 13.64 -14.88 20.41
N GLY A 243 13.31 -15.84 21.29
CA GLY A 243 14.24 -16.91 21.69
C GLY A 243 14.57 -17.94 20.60
N SER A 244 13.83 -17.94 19.48
CA SER A 244 14.14 -18.80 18.32
C SER A 244 15.11 -18.14 17.32
N VAL A 245 15.44 -16.86 17.51
CA VAL A 245 16.35 -16.09 16.65
C VAL A 245 17.52 -15.62 17.50
N LYS A 246 18.71 -16.20 17.26
CA LYS A 246 19.93 -15.96 18.05
C LYS A 246 20.52 -14.56 17.90
N ASP A 247 20.28 -13.94 16.75
CA ASP A 247 20.86 -12.65 16.37
C ASP A 247 19.81 -11.56 16.54
N GLU A 248 19.95 -10.74 17.58
CA GLU A 248 19.00 -9.68 17.93
C GLU A 248 18.92 -8.56 16.89
N SER A 249 19.96 -8.39 16.05
CA SER A 249 19.91 -7.41 14.96
C SER A 249 18.77 -7.72 13.98
N LYS A 250 18.33 -8.98 13.91
CA LYS A 250 17.22 -9.44 13.07
C LYS A 250 15.84 -9.15 13.65
N TYR A 251 15.75 -8.55 14.83
CA TYR A 251 14.48 -8.10 15.40
C TYR A 251 14.02 -6.76 14.79
N HIS A 252 14.98 -6.01 14.22
CA HIS A 252 14.74 -4.73 13.59
C HIS A 252 13.66 -4.81 12.51
N HIS A 253 12.90 -3.73 12.40
CA HIS A 253 11.89 -3.57 11.37
C HIS A 253 12.33 -2.51 10.36
N TYR A 254 13.01 -2.95 9.29
CA TYR A 254 13.61 -2.10 8.25
C TYR A 254 12.74 -0.92 7.83
N ALA A 255 11.55 -1.17 7.27
CA ALA A 255 10.67 -0.10 6.79
C ALA A 255 10.15 0.87 7.86
N LEU A 256 10.08 0.47 9.13
CA LEU A 256 9.66 1.39 10.20
C LEU A 256 10.87 2.06 10.86
N ASN A 257 12.07 1.57 10.57
CA ASN A 257 13.33 1.87 11.23
C ASN A 257 13.25 1.86 12.77
N VAL A 258 12.72 0.76 13.33
CA VAL A 258 12.61 0.58 14.79
C VAL A 258 13.21 -0.76 15.24
N PRO A 259 13.79 -0.83 16.45
CA PRO A 259 14.46 -2.04 16.91
C PRO A 259 13.49 -3.17 17.25
N LEU A 260 12.30 -2.84 17.75
CA LEU A 260 11.30 -3.81 18.19
C LEU A 260 9.91 -3.39 17.73
N TYR A 261 9.18 -4.35 17.16
CA TYR A 261 7.81 -4.15 16.73
C TYR A 261 7.01 -5.45 16.90
N THR A 262 5.69 -5.32 17.09
CA THR A 262 4.76 -6.46 17.11
C THR A 262 3.39 -6.01 16.61
N HIS A 263 2.40 -6.90 16.61
CA HIS A 263 1.00 -6.53 16.41
C HIS A 263 0.19 -6.80 17.66
N PHE A 264 -0.51 -5.78 18.13
CA PHE A 264 -1.37 -5.81 19.31
C PHE A 264 -2.77 -5.26 19.04
N THR A 265 -2.91 -4.33 18.09
CA THR A 265 -4.09 -3.47 17.96
C THR A 265 -5.29 -4.05 17.20
N SER A 266 -5.28 -5.34 16.82
CA SER A 266 -6.38 -5.94 16.05
C SER A 266 -6.63 -7.44 16.34
N PRO A 267 -6.85 -7.84 17.62
CA PRO A 267 -7.05 -9.24 18.02
C PRO A 267 -8.28 -9.92 17.40
N ILE A 268 -9.29 -9.16 16.97
CA ILE A 268 -10.51 -9.71 16.34
C ILE A 268 -10.20 -10.37 14.97
N ARG A 269 -9.20 -9.84 14.26
CA ARG A 269 -8.90 -10.21 12.86
C ARG A 269 -7.49 -10.74 12.63
N ARG A 270 -6.64 -10.80 13.67
CA ARG A 270 -5.26 -11.30 13.58
C ARG A 270 -4.93 -12.16 14.80
N TYR A 271 -4.48 -13.39 14.56
CA TYR A 271 -4.15 -14.33 15.63
C TYR A 271 -2.87 -13.94 16.38
N ALA A 272 -1.89 -13.36 15.68
CA ALA A 272 -0.66 -12.82 16.29
C ALA A 272 -0.96 -11.87 17.45
N ASP A 273 -1.93 -10.97 17.27
CA ASP A 273 -2.39 -10.06 18.32
C ASP A 273 -2.99 -10.80 19.51
N LEU A 274 -3.68 -11.94 19.32
CA LEU A 274 -4.17 -12.75 20.44
C LEU A 274 -3.02 -13.38 21.25
N VAL A 275 -1.96 -13.83 20.59
CA VAL A 275 -0.74 -14.33 21.27
C VAL A 275 -0.13 -13.22 22.11
N VAL A 276 0.06 -12.03 21.51
CA VAL A 276 0.61 -10.85 22.17
C VAL A 276 -0.27 -10.38 23.34
N HIS A 277 -1.61 -10.37 23.20
CA HIS A 277 -2.54 -10.04 24.28
C HIS A 277 -2.42 -10.99 25.47
N ARG A 278 -2.27 -12.30 25.21
CA ARG A 278 -2.06 -13.32 26.26
C ARG A 278 -0.73 -13.11 26.97
N GLN A 279 0.35 -12.88 26.22
CA GLN A 279 1.67 -12.60 26.79
C GLN A 279 1.65 -11.33 27.66
N LEU A 280 1.02 -10.26 27.17
CA LEU A 280 0.92 -9.01 27.93
C LEU A 280 0.10 -9.20 29.22
N ALA A 281 -1.02 -9.93 29.16
CA ALA A 281 -1.82 -10.24 30.34
C ALA A 281 -1.04 -11.05 31.40
N ALA A 282 -0.25 -12.04 30.95
CA ALA A 282 0.60 -12.83 31.83
C ALA A 282 1.69 -11.98 32.50
N ILE A 283 2.34 -11.09 31.74
CA ILE A 283 3.37 -10.16 32.26
C ILE A 283 2.80 -9.19 33.31
N LEU A 284 1.54 -8.78 33.16
CA LEU A 284 0.87 -7.90 34.12
C LEU A 284 0.34 -8.63 35.35
N GLY A 285 0.47 -9.96 35.43
CA GLY A 285 -0.03 -10.77 36.54
C GLY A 285 -1.56 -10.89 36.59
N GLU A 286 -2.25 -10.59 35.48
CA GLU A 286 -3.72 -10.60 35.39
C GLU A 286 -4.30 -11.96 34.97
N GLN A 287 -3.45 -12.98 34.82
CA GLN A 287 -3.83 -14.37 34.57
C GLN A 287 -3.08 -15.23 35.58
N SER A 288 -3.83 -15.94 36.43
CA SER A 288 -3.30 -16.90 37.42
C SER A 288 -3.01 -18.28 36.82
N ASP A 289 -3.35 -18.51 35.54
CA ASP A 289 -3.03 -19.76 34.81
C ASP A 289 -1.81 -19.55 33.90
N ASP A 290 -0.74 -20.24 34.25
CA ASP A 290 0.60 -20.27 33.62
C ASP A 290 0.61 -20.74 32.16
N GLN A 291 -0.54 -21.14 31.60
CA GLN A 291 -0.64 -21.87 30.34
C GLN A 291 -0.18 -21.09 29.10
N SER A 292 -0.24 -19.75 29.10
CA SER A 292 0.25 -18.96 27.96
C SER A 292 1.78 -18.88 27.87
N MET A 293 2.48 -19.17 28.96
CA MET A 293 3.95 -19.26 29.04
C MET A 293 4.46 -20.72 28.98
N ASN A 294 3.56 -21.71 28.98
CA ASN A 294 3.94 -23.12 28.88
C ASN A 294 4.46 -23.53 27.49
N LEU A 295 4.28 -22.69 26.47
CA LEU A 295 4.82 -22.95 25.15
C LEU A 295 6.31 -22.64 25.11
N SER A 296 7.10 -23.62 24.67
CA SER A 296 8.52 -23.42 24.38
C SER A 296 8.72 -22.37 23.29
N PRO A 297 9.91 -21.72 23.23
CA PRO A 297 10.23 -20.76 22.17
C PRO A 297 10.07 -21.34 20.77
N GLN A 298 10.30 -22.65 20.60
CA GLN A 298 10.14 -23.38 19.34
C GLN A 298 8.66 -23.52 18.95
N GLU A 299 7.79 -23.84 19.90
CA GLU A 299 6.34 -23.93 19.65
C GLU A 299 5.75 -22.56 19.29
N LEU A 300 6.18 -21.49 19.98
CA LEU A 300 5.83 -20.12 19.61
C LEU A 300 6.34 -19.76 18.20
N GLN A 301 7.53 -20.22 17.82
CA GLN A 301 8.04 -20.00 16.47
C GLN A 301 7.22 -20.74 15.41
N VAL A 302 6.72 -21.95 15.70
CA VAL A 302 5.78 -22.66 14.80
C VAL A 302 4.49 -21.84 14.60
N GLN A 303 3.94 -21.25 15.66
CA GLN A 303 2.79 -20.35 15.53
C GLN A 303 3.11 -19.10 14.71
N ALA A 304 4.32 -18.55 14.85
CA ALA A 304 4.79 -17.41 14.06
C ALA A 304 4.87 -17.74 12.57
N ILE A 305 5.41 -18.91 12.21
CA ILE A 305 5.48 -19.40 10.82
C ILE A 305 4.06 -19.55 10.24
N LEU A 306 3.14 -20.18 10.97
CA LEU A 306 1.75 -20.31 10.51
C LEU A 306 1.09 -18.93 10.32
N CYS A 307 1.32 -17.98 11.22
CA CYS A 307 0.81 -16.61 11.05
C CYS A 307 1.38 -15.93 9.79
N ASN A 308 2.64 -16.19 9.46
CA ASN A 308 3.29 -15.66 8.25
C ASN A 308 2.66 -16.24 6.98
N GLU A 309 2.51 -17.57 6.92
CA GLU A 309 1.88 -18.26 5.78
C GLU A 309 0.45 -17.76 5.56
N ARG A 310 -0.38 -17.71 6.63
CA ARG A 310 -1.76 -17.25 6.53
C ARG A 310 -1.86 -15.78 6.13
N LYS A 311 -0.92 -14.94 6.58
CA LYS A 311 -0.83 -13.54 6.16
C LYS A 311 -0.51 -13.44 4.66
N SER A 312 0.42 -14.24 4.15
CA SER A 312 0.77 -14.28 2.73
C SER A 312 -0.43 -14.71 1.89
N ASN A 313 -1.09 -15.81 2.26
CA ASN A 313 -2.27 -16.32 1.54
C ASN A 313 -3.43 -15.32 1.58
N ALA A 314 -3.66 -14.65 2.70
CA ALA A 314 -4.68 -13.61 2.80
C ALA A 314 -4.39 -12.42 1.89
N LYS A 315 -3.13 -11.98 1.79
CA LYS A 315 -2.71 -10.91 0.87
C LYS A 315 -2.95 -11.31 -0.59
N GLN A 316 -2.53 -12.51 -0.97
CA GLN A 316 -2.74 -13.02 -2.33
C GLN A 316 -4.24 -13.11 -2.68
N ALA A 317 -5.07 -13.61 -1.76
CA ALA A 317 -6.52 -13.67 -1.96
C ALA A 317 -7.15 -12.27 -2.11
N GLN A 318 -6.66 -11.27 -1.36
CA GLN A 318 -7.10 -9.89 -1.48
C GLN A 318 -6.74 -9.30 -2.86
N GLU A 319 -5.51 -9.49 -3.32
CA GLU A 319 -5.04 -9.02 -4.63
C GLU A 319 -5.83 -9.67 -5.77
N LEU A 320 -6.01 -11.00 -5.73
CA LEU A 320 -6.82 -11.72 -6.71
C LEU A 320 -8.29 -11.28 -6.71
N SER A 321 -8.84 -10.94 -5.53
CA SER A 321 -10.19 -10.40 -5.44
C SER A 321 -10.29 -9.03 -6.11
N VAL A 322 -9.33 -8.13 -5.87
CA VAL A 322 -9.29 -6.82 -6.55
C VAL A 322 -9.23 -7.02 -8.07
N ASP A 323 -8.29 -7.85 -8.55
CA ASP A 323 -8.18 -8.14 -9.98
C ASP A 323 -9.48 -8.72 -10.57
N MET A 324 -10.13 -9.64 -9.86
CA MET A 324 -11.41 -10.22 -10.30
C MET A 324 -12.50 -9.15 -10.47
N PHE A 325 -12.68 -8.27 -9.49
CA PHE A 325 -13.69 -7.21 -9.57
C PHE A 325 -13.34 -6.17 -10.65
N PHE A 326 -12.06 -5.89 -10.88
CA PHE A 326 -11.66 -5.06 -12.01
C PHE A 326 -12.04 -5.69 -13.36
N ASN A 327 -11.78 -6.99 -13.53
CA ASN A 327 -12.13 -7.70 -14.75
C ASN A 327 -13.65 -7.71 -15.00
N LEU A 328 -14.45 -7.90 -13.95
CA LEU A 328 -15.92 -7.82 -14.04
C LEU A 328 -16.40 -6.42 -14.48
N LEU A 329 -15.76 -5.36 -13.98
CA LEU A 329 -16.08 -3.99 -14.36
C LEU A 329 -15.84 -3.76 -15.86
N VAL A 330 -14.66 -4.10 -16.37
CA VAL A 330 -14.33 -3.95 -17.80
C VAL A 330 -15.23 -4.82 -18.68
N ASN A 331 -15.59 -6.02 -18.24
CA ASN A 331 -16.50 -6.89 -18.98
C ASN A 331 -17.92 -6.31 -19.12
N ASN A 332 -18.40 -5.58 -18.11
CA ASN A 332 -19.76 -5.06 -18.10
C ASN A 332 -19.89 -3.69 -18.79
N TYR A 333 -18.89 -2.83 -18.62
CA TYR A 333 -18.94 -1.44 -19.10
C TYR A 333 -18.11 -1.23 -20.38
N GLY A 334 -17.39 -2.25 -20.83
CA GLY A 334 -16.53 -2.17 -22.01
C GLY A 334 -15.11 -1.68 -21.69
N PRO A 335 -14.32 -1.44 -22.74
CA PRO A 335 -12.93 -1.01 -22.60
C PRO A 335 -12.80 0.29 -21.77
N LEU A 336 -11.81 0.32 -20.88
CA LEU A 336 -11.51 1.49 -20.06
C LEU A 336 -10.26 2.19 -20.57
N GLU A 337 -10.36 3.48 -20.84
CA GLU A 337 -9.21 4.29 -21.22
C GLU A 337 -8.42 4.70 -19.98
N SER A 338 -7.11 4.90 -20.14
CA SER A 338 -6.27 5.46 -19.10
C SER A 338 -4.99 6.04 -19.67
N ARG A 339 -4.44 7.05 -19.01
CA ARG A 339 -3.01 7.36 -19.15
C ARG A 339 -2.18 6.34 -18.39
N GLY A 340 -0.99 6.05 -18.91
CA GLY A 340 -0.09 5.05 -18.37
C GLY A 340 1.36 5.53 -18.40
N MET A 341 2.10 5.18 -17.35
CA MET A 341 3.55 5.38 -17.30
C MET A 341 4.26 4.07 -17.60
N VAL A 342 5.15 4.08 -18.59
CA VAL A 342 5.95 2.91 -18.93
C VAL A 342 6.90 2.59 -17.77
N MET A 343 6.82 1.37 -17.26
CA MET A 343 7.57 0.91 -16.09
C MET A 343 8.83 0.13 -16.47
N ASN A 344 8.71 -0.70 -17.50
CA ASN A 344 9.76 -1.60 -17.93
C ASN A 344 9.59 -1.89 -19.41
N VAL A 345 10.68 -1.83 -20.17
CA VAL A 345 10.67 -2.11 -21.61
C VAL A 345 11.42 -3.42 -21.84
N LEU A 346 10.80 -4.31 -22.61
CA LEU A 346 11.36 -5.59 -23.02
C LEU A 346 11.54 -5.63 -24.54
N ASN A 347 12.14 -6.69 -25.06
CA ASN A 347 12.42 -6.84 -26.49
C ASN A 347 11.18 -6.84 -27.41
N ARG A 348 10.02 -7.28 -26.91
CA ARG A 348 8.76 -7.40 -27.69
C ARG A 348 7.51 -6.95 -26.93
N SER A 349 7.68 -6.31 -25.78
CA SER A 349 6.59 -5.85 -24.92
C SER A 349 7.08 -4.77 -23.96
N PHE A 350 6.16 -4.09 -23.30
CA PHE A 350 6.50 -3.19 -22.19
C PHE A 350 5.42 -3.27 -21.12
N ASP A 351 5.82 -3.06 -19.87
CA ASP A 351 4.93 -2.96 -18.72
C ASP A 351 4.54 -1.49 -18.52
N VAL A 352 3.26 -1.21 -18.29
CA VAL A 352 2.70 0.13 -18.11
C VAL A 352 1.87 0.18 -16.84
N LEU A 353 2.10 1.21 -16.02
CA LEU A 353 1.32 1.54 -14.83
C LEU A 353 0.20 2.50 -15.21
N SER A 354 -1.06 2.07 -15.10
CA SER A 354 -2.21 2.98 -15.27
C SER A 354 -2.22 4.02 -14.15
N THR A 355 -2.33 5.30 -14.54
CA THR A 355 -2.36 6.42 -13.60
C THR A 355 -3.68 6.55 -12.85
N GLU A 356 -4.77 6.04 -13.44
CA GLU A 356 -6.12 6.14 -12.86
C GLU A 356 -6.46 4.93 -12.01
N TYR A 357 -6.06 3.73 -12.44
CA TYR A 357 -6.43 2.50 -11.77
C TYR A 357 -5.30 1.91 -10.91
N GLY A 358 -4.07 2.44 -11.02
CA GLY A 358 -2.93 2.02 -10.20
C GLY A 358 -2.41 0.61 -10.49
N MET A 359 -2.87 -0.02 -11.57
CA MET A 359 -2.46 -1.37 -11.96
C MET A 359 -1.35 -1.36 -13.01
N THR A 360 -0.47 -2.35 -12.91
CA THR A 360 0.53 -2.61 -13.94
C THR A 360 0.02 -3.68 -14.90
N LYS A 361 0.04 -3.40 -16.20
CA LYS A 361 -0.31 -4.35 -17.26
C LYS A 361 0.79 -4.39 -18.30
N ARG A 362 0.91 -5.52 -18.99
CA ARG A 362 1.85 -5.69 -20.11
C ARG A 362 1.15 -5.43 -21.43
N VAL A 363 1.80 -4.62 -22.27
CA VAL A 363 1.42 -4.39 -23.67
C VAL A 363 2.36 -5.22 -24.56
N TYR A 364 1.78 -6.09 -25.38
CA TYR A 364 2.53 -6.92 -26.34
C TYR A 364 2.49 -6.27 -27.72
N LEU A 365 3.66 -6.07 -28.34
CA LEU A 365 3.74 -5.40 -29.64
C LEU A 365 3.05 -6.18 -30.78
N GLU A 366 2.99 -7.50 -30.65
CA GLU A 366 2.33 -8.40 -31.61
C GLU A 366 0.81 -8.23 -31.63
N GLU A 367 0.24 -7.61 -30.59
CA GLU A 367 -1.20 -7.36 -30.47
C GLU A 367 -1.57 -5.94 -30.89
N LEU A 368 -0.58 -5.13 -31.28
CA LEU A 368 -0.80 -3.77 -31.75
C LEU A 368 -0.94 -3.73 -33.28
N PRO A 369 -1.81 -2.87 -33.83
CA PRO A 369 -1.93 -2.67 -35.27
C PRO A 369 -0.77 -1.78 -35.79
N ILE A 370 0.46 -2.30 -35.70
CA ILE A 370 1.71 -1.60 -36.05
C ILE A 370 2.32 -2.17 -37.33
N LEU A 371 3.01 -1.32 -38.10
CA LEU A 371 3.69 -1.73 -39.33
C LEU A 371 5.02 -2.45 -39.04
N ALA A 372 5.78 -1.93 -38.07
CA ALA A 372 7.06 -2.48 -37.67
C ALA A 372 7.47 -1.96 -36.28
N PHE A 373 8.45 -2.61 -35.67
CA PHE A 373 9.13 -2.09 -34.48
C PHE A 373 10.63 -2.41 -34.51
N LYS A 374 11.41 -1.59 -33.82
CA LYS A 374 12.83 -1.80 -33.56
C LYS A 374 13.08 -1.71 -32.06
N CYS A 375 13.84 -2.68 -31.54
CA CYS A 375 14.32 -2.64 -30.16
C CYS A 375 15.78 -2.23 -30.17
N GLU A 376 16.11 -1.17 -29.44
CA GLU A 376 17.47 -0.71 -29.20
C GLU A 376 17.83 -1.10 -27.76
N GLU A 377 18.96 -1.79 -27.58
CA GLU A 377 19.47 -2.14 -26.26
C GLU A 377 20.67 -1.26 -25.89
N LYS A 378 20.68 -0.80 -24.64
CA LYS A 378 21.79 -0.06 -24.04
C LYS A 378 22.23 -0.78 -22.77
N LEU A 379 23.46 -1.26 -22.75
CA LEU A 379 24.08 -1.81 -21.54
C LEU A 379 24.46 -0.66 -20.61
N ILE A 380 24.06 -0.75 -19.35
CA ILE A 380 24.45 0.22 -18.34
C ILE A 380 25.93 0.00 -17.98
N PRO A 381 26.79 1.03 -18.01
CA PRO A 381 28.19 0.88 -17.59
C PRO A 381 28.31 0.31 -16.18
N ASN A 382 29.23 -0.62 -15.97
CA ASN A 382 29.48 -1.29 -14.69
C ASN A 382 28.28 -2.09 -14.12
N SER A 383 27.36 -2.52 -14.98
CA SER A 383 26.16 -3.26 -14.60
C SER A 383 25.84 -4.34 -15.66
N ASN A 384 25.19 -5.43 -15.23
CA ASN A 384 24.67 -6.46 -16.14
C ASN A 384 23.27 -6.11 -16.68
N ILE A 385 22.76 -4.91 -16.36
CA ILE A 385 21.41 -4.49 -16.71
C ILE A 385 21.40 -3.87 -18.10
N LYS A 386 20.39 -4.27 -18.87
CA LYS A 386 20.08 -3.71 -20.18
C LYS A 386 18.83 -2.84 -20.06
N ILE A 387 18.92 -1.63 -20.59
CA ILE A 387 17.75 -0.80 -20.83
C ILE A 387 17.38 -0.95 -22.30
N TYR A 388 16.09 -1.13 -22.53
CA TYR A 388 15.54 -1.25 -23.86
C TYR A 388 14.75 0.01 -24.22
N THR A 389 14.88 0.42 -25.47
CA THR A 389 14.03 1.44 -26.09
C THR A 389 13.33 0.80 -27.27
N LEU A 390 12.01 0.95 -27.35
CA LEU A 390 11.22 0.44 -28.46
C LEU A 390 10.80 1.58 -29.38
N LYS A 391 11.18 1.51 -30.65
CA LYS A 391 10.68 2.41 -31.70
C LYS A 391 9.59 1.67 -32.45
N ILE A 392 8.37 2.18 -32.42
CA ILE A 392 7.17 1.60 -33.02
C ILE A 392 6.77 2.47 -34.21
N LYS A 393 6.32 1.84 -35.30
CA LYS A 393 5.82 2.53 -36.49
C LYS A 393 4.35 2.20 -36.72
N TRP A 394 3.50 3.22 -36.63
CA TRP A 394 2.06 3.13 -36.87
C TRP A 394 1.72 3.36 -38.36
N PRO A 395 0.65 2.72 -38.88
CA PRO A 395 0.09 3.05 -40.18
C PRO A 395 -0.43 4.50 -40.21
N LEU A 396 -0.48 5.12 -41.39
CA LEU A 396 -1.21 6.39 -41.59
C LEU A 396 -2.73 6.15 -41.54
N GLU A 397 -3.54 7.21 -41.36
CA GLU A 397 -5.00 7.05 -41.44
C GLU A 397 -5.41 6.51 -42.81
N GLY A 398 -6.25 5.46 -42.83
CA GLY A 398 -6.70 4.80 -44.05
C GLY A 398 -5.72 3.81 -44.67
N GLN A 399 -4.52 3.62 -44.11
CA GLN A 399 -3.58 2.58 -44.55
C GLN A 399 -3.93 1.25 -43.89
N GLU A 400 -4.19 0.22 -44.70
CA GLU A 400 -4.42 -1.14 -44.19
C GLU A 400 -3.18 -1.67 -43.46
N VAL A 401 -3.39 -2.18 -42.25
CA VAL A 401 -2.37 -2.92 -41.53
C VAL A 401 -2.38 -4.34 -42.09
N PRO A 402 -1.23 -4.89 -42.52
CA PRO A 402 -1.18 -6.29 -42.90
C PRO A 402 -1.70 -7.14 -41.75
N GLU A 403 -2.67 -8.03 -41.99
CA GLU A 403 -3.10 -9.00 -40.98
C GLU A 403 -1.89 -9.84 -40.56
N VAL A 404 -1.30 -9.48 -39.41
CA VAL A 404 -0.25 -10.29 -38.81
C VAL A 404 -0.95 -11.48 -38.18
N ALA A 405 -1.03 -12.59 -38.92
CA ALA A 405 -1.44 -13.87 -38.36
C ALA A 405 -0.66 -14.12 -37.06
N GLN A 406 -1.33 -14.63 -36.02
CA GLN A 406 -0.68 -14.94 -34.75
C GLN A 406 0.57 -15.82 -35.01
N GLY A 407 1.77 -15.27 -34.78
CA GLY A 407 3.04 -15.97 -34.99
C GLY A 407 3.83 -15.60 -36.26
N THR A 408 3.36 -14.73 -37.16
CA THR A 408 4.20 -14.19 -38.24
C THR A 408 5.15 -13.11 -37.72
N LYS A 409 6.41 -13.16 -38.16
CA LYS A 409 7.40 -12.11 -37.87
C LYS A 409 6.92 -10.80 -38.50
N LEU A 410 6.72 -9.78 -37.67
CA LEU A 410 6.57 -8.39 -38.12
C LEU A 410 7.71 -8.02 -39.08
N PRO A 411 7.45 -7.22 -40.13
CA PRO A 411 8.45 -6.79 -41.10
C PRO A 411 9.67 -6.14 -40.45
N ALA A 412 10.82 -6.20 -41.13
CA ALA A 412 12.02 -5.49 -40.70
C ALA A 412 11.75 -3.98 -40.64
N TYR A 413 12.20 -3.31 -39.58
CA TYR A 413 11.96 -1.88 -39.37
C TYR A 413 12.66 -1.04 -40.43
N ASP A 414 11.86 -0.33 -41.23
CA ASP A 414 12.33 0.65 -42.21
C ASP A 414 11.93 2.06 -41.77
N SER A 415 12.94 2.90 -41.49
CA SER A 415 12.77 4.30 -41.08
C SER A 415 12.33 5.22 -42.23
N THR A 416 12.38 4.77 -43.48
CA THR A 416 12.10 5.61 -44.66
C THR A 416 10.69 5.45 -45.23
N GLY A 417 9.97 4.38 -44.86
CA GLY A 417 8.59 4.15 -45.29
C GLY A 417 7.56 5.11 -44.65
N PRO A 418 6.36 5.27 -45.23
CA PRO A 418 5.28 6.07 -44.66
C PRO A 418 4.78 5.47 -43.33
N GLY A 419 4.48 6.33 -42.35
CA GLY A 419 3.98 5.92 -41.03
C GLY A 419 4.33 6.93 -39.93
N ILE A 420 3.67 6.83 -38.78
CA ILE A 420 3.95 7.67 -37.59
C ILE A 420 4.89 6.90 -36.67
N GLU A 421 6.05 7.45 -36.34
CA GLU A 421 7.01 6.84 -35.42
C GLU A 421 6.74 7.28 -33.98
N GLN A 422 6.73 6.33 -33.06
CA GLN A 422 6.60 6.54 -31.62
C GLN A 422 7.73 5.82 -30.89
N THR A 423 8.41 6.52 -29.99
CA THR A 423 9.43 5.92 -29.12
C THR A 423 8.82 5.61 -27.76
N ILE A 424 9.04 4.39 -27.28
CA ILE A 424 8.62 3.89 -25.97
C ILE A 424 9.88 3.62 -25.15
N GLU A 425 9.99 4.36 -24.05
CA GLU A 425 11.08 4.26 -23.09
C GLU A 425 10.54 4.26 -21.66
N THR A 426 11.35 3.86 -20.70
CA THR A 426 10.97 3.86 -19.29
C THR A 426 10.58 5.26 -18.83
N PHE A 427 9.45 5.36 -18.12
CA PHE A 427 8.76 6.57 -17.67
C PHE A 427 8.15 7.47 -18.75
N ALA A 428 8.14 7.04 -20.01
CA ALA A 428 7.31 7.68 -21.03
C ALA A 428 5.82 7.59 -20.64
N MET A 429 5.09 8.67 -20.88
CA MET A 429 3.64 8.69 -20.76
C MET A 429 3.02 8.18 -22.06
N VAL A 430 2.03 7.31 -21.92
CA VAL A 430 1.31 6.70 -23.05
C VAL A 430 -0.18 6.62 -22.75
N ASP A 431 -1.01 6.68 -23.78
CA ASP A 431 -2.44 6.41 -23.68
C ASP A 431 -2.69 4.91 -23.89
N ILE A 432 -3.41 4.29 -22.97
CA ILE A 432 -3.70 2.85 -23.00
C ILE A 432 -5.19 2.59 -22.95
N LEU A 433 -5.57 1.44 -23.50
CA LEU A 433 -6.91 0.89 -23.42
C LEU A 433 -6.87 -0.44 -22.67
N LEU A 434 -7.66 -0.55 -21.61
CA LEU A 434 -7.82 -1.75 -20.82
C LEU A 434 -9.06 -2.50 -21.31
N ALA A 435 -8.86 -3.59 -22.05
CA ALA A 435 -9.93 -4.34 -22.72
C ALA A 435 -9.85 -5.83 -22.44
N LYS A 436 -10.99 -6.51 -22.63
CA LYS A 436 -11.10 -7.96 -22.53
C LYS A 436 -10.32 -8.64 -23.66
N ARG A 437 -9.67 -9.77 -23.36
CA ARG A 437 -9.14 -10.68 -24.39
C ARG A 437 -10.28 -11.50 -25.02
N GLU A 438 -10.69 -11.17 -26.23
CA GLU A 438 -11.53 -12.07 -27.03
C GLU A 438 -10.70 -13.17 -27.71
N PRO A 439 -11.24 -14.39 -27.95
CA PRO A 439 -12.55 -14.89 -27.53
C PRO A 439 -12.53 -15.73 -26.23
N GLU A 440 -11.36 -16.02 -25.64
CA GLU A 440 -11.22 -17.18 -24.72
C GLU A 440 -11.16 -16.87 -23.22
N SER A 441 -11.09 -15.61 -22.77
CA SER A 441 -10.89 -15.33 -21.34
C SER A 441 -11.81 -14.23 -20.80
N VAL A 442 -12.74 -14.64 -19.93
CA VAL A 442 -13.55 -13.74 -19.11
C VAL A 442 -12.72 -13.08 -17.99
N THR A 443 -11.50 -13.57 -17.75
CA THR A 443 -10.71 -13.27 -16.55
C THR A 443 -9.38 -12.57 -16.82
N SER A 444 -9.06 -12.20 -18.06
CA SER A 444 -7.83 -11.46 -18.36
C SER A 444 -8.10 -10.16 -19.11
N ILE A 445 -7.92 -9.04 -18.40
CA ILE A 445 -7.86 -7.70 -18.99
C ILE A 445 -6.44 -7.43 -19.48
N ARG A 446 -6.35 -6.98 -20.73
CA ARG A 446 -5.12 -6.60 -21.42
C ARG A 446 -5.03 -5.09 -21.54
N ALA A 447 -3.80 -4.59 -21.54
CA ALA A 447 -3.53 -3.23 -21.97
C ALA A 447 -3.12 -3.26 -23.45
N THR A 448 -3.74 -2.41 -24.26
CA THR A 448 -3.27 -2.07 -25.60
C THR A 448 -2.87 -0.60 -25.62
N LEU A 449 -1.90 -0.27 -26.48
CA LEU A 449 -1.41 1.09 -26.67
C LEU A 449 -2.33 1.79 -27.67
N LYS A 450 -2.83 2.98 -27.33
CA LYS A 450 -3.51 3.84 -28.29
C LYS A 450 -2.51 4.46 -29.26
N ARG A 451 -2.91 4.55 -30.53
CA ARG A 451 -2.13 5.23 -31.57
C ARG A 451 -2.00 6.71 -31.19
N LEU A 452 -0.81 7.29 -31.37
CA LEU A 452 -0.64 8.75 -31.30
C LEU A 452 -1.45 9.42 -32.40
N ASP A 453 -2.34 10.33 -32.02
CA ASP A 453 -2.98 11.24 -32.96
C ASP A 453 -1.97 12.30 -33.42
N MET A 454 -2.01 12.69 -34.70
CA MET A 454 -1.06 13.64 -35.30
C MET A 454 -1.02 15.02 -34.61
N LYS A 455 -1.97 15.34 -33.72
CA LYS A 455 -1.97 16.59 -32.94
C LYS A 455 -1.01 16.61 -31.75
N GLN A 456 -0.59 15.45 -31.22
CA GLN A 456 0.30 15.37 -30.05
C GLN A 456 1.79 15.48 -30.41
N GLN A 457 2.15 15.62 -31.69
CA GLN A 457 3.53 15.83 -32.13
C GLN A 457 4.07 17.24 -31.83
N GLU A 458 3.20 18.22 -31.54
CA GLU A 458 3.60 19.63 -31.38
C GLU A 458 3.90 20.06 -29.92
N GLU A 459 3.66 19.20 -28.92
CA GLU A 459 3.87 19.53 -27.49
C GLU A 459 4.91 18.65 -26.78
N GLY A 460 5.88 18.09 -27.52
CA GLY A 460 6.99 17.29 -26.98
C GLY A 460 8.14 18.11 -26.42
#